data_AF-A0A929M8Q8-F1
#
_entry.id   AF-A0A929M8Q8-F1
#
_cell.length_a   1.000
_cell.length_b   1.000
_cell.length_c   1.000
_cell.angle_alpha   90.00
_cell.angle_beta   90.00
_cell.angle_gamma   90.00
#
_symmetry.space_group_name_H-M   'P 1'
#
loop_
_entity.id
_entity.type
_entity.pdbx_description
1 polymer ?
#
loop_
_entity_poly.entity_id
_entity_poly.type
_entity_poly.pdbx_seq_one_letter_code
_entity_poly.pdbx_strand_id
1 'polypeptide(L)' 'SLIVAKRAEALANGAIALVDADTSKMKFADIALLEVAEGKIGLEAIVEGK' A
#
# COMPACT_ATOMS: atom_id res chain seq x y z
N SER A 1 -9.05 -2.75 6.55
CA SER A 1 -8.91 -1.28 6.54
C SER A 1 -9.04 -0.75 5.12
N LEU A 2 -9.81 0.32 4.91
CA LEU A 2 -10.02 0.95 3.58
C LEU A 2 -8.70 1.35 2.89
N ILE A 3 -7.71 1.81 3.67
CA ILE A 3 -6.38 2.21 3.17
C ILE A 3 -5.62 1.02 2.57
N VAL A 4 -5.63 -0.13 3.25
CA VAL A 4 -4.97 -1.36 2.76
C VAL A 4 -5.64 -1.82 1.47
N ALA A 5 -6.97 -1.73 1.36
CA ALA A 5 -7.69 -2.09 0.14
C ALA A 5 -7.30 -1.18 -1.04
N LYS A 6 -7.42 0.15 -0.86
CA LYS A 6 -7.01 1.13 -1.89
C LYS A 6 -5.55 0.96 -2.31
N ARG A 7 -4.67 0.66 -1.36
CA ARG A 7 -3.26 0.49 -1.65
C ARG A 7 -2.97 -0.84 -2.35
N ALA A 8 -3.61 -1.92 -1.94
CA ALA A 8 -3.53 -3.20 -2.63
C ALA A 8 -4.03 -3.09 -4.08
N GLU A 9 -5.08 -2.31 -4.34
CA GLU A 9 -5.55 -2.01 -5.69
C GLU A 9 -4.51 -1.22 -6.50
N ALA A 10 -3.85 -0.22 -5.90
CA ALA A 10 -2.77 0.52 -6.57
C ALA A 10 -1.61 -0.41 -6.95
N LEU A 11 -1.17 -1.29 -6.03
CA LEU A 11 -0.13 -2.28 -6.30
C LEU A 11 -0.56 -3.27 -7.39
N ALA A 12 -1.83 -3.70 -7.39
CA ALA A 12 -2.40 -4.53 -8.45
C ALA A 12 -2.47 -3.83 -9.81
N ASN A 13 -2.59 -2.50 -9.82
CA ASN A 13 -2.48 -1.66 -11.03
C ASN A 13 -1.03 -1.39 -11.45
N GLY A 14 -0.04 -1.98 -10.79
CA GLY A 14 1.39 -1.81 -11.12
C GLY A 14 2.08 -0.69 -10.36
N ALA A 15 1.49 -0.18 -9.26
CA ALA A 15 2.19 0.75 -8.39
C ALA A 15 3.40 0.07 -7.73
N ILE A 16 4.46 0.86 -7.55
CA ILE A 16 5.69 0.41 -6.90
C ILE A 16 5.44 0.32 -5.39
N ALA A 17 5.83 -0.81 -4.79
CA ALA A 17 5.82 -0.98 -3.34
C ALA A 17 6.90 -0.09 -2.69
N LEU A 18 6.54 0.58 -1.59
CA LEU A 18 7.43 1.44 -0.81
C LEU A 18 8.20 0.65 0.27
N VAL A 19 7.81 -0.60 0.48
CA VAL A 19 8.50 -1.57 1.33
C VAL A 19 9.32 -2.51 0.46
N ASP A 20 10.37 -3.08 1.05
CA ASP A 20 11.15 -4.15 0.42
C ASP A 20 10.30 -5.43 0.43
N ALA A 21 9.34 -5.50 -0.49
CA ALA A 21 8.46 -6.62 -0.66
C ALA A 21 8.41 -7.04 -2.14
N ASP A 22 8.64 -8.33 -2.35
CA ASP A 22 8.62 -8.94 -3.66
C ASP A 22 7.16 -9.13 -4.09
N THR A 23 6.63 -8.20 -4.90
CA THR A 23 5.24 -8.21 -5.39
C THR A 23 4.89 -9.45 -6.22
N SER A 24 5.89 -10.19 -6.68
CA SER A 24 5.70 -11.47 -7.37
C SER A 24 5.50 -12.65 -6.42
N LYS A 25 5.88 -12.51 -5.14
CA LYS A 25 5.80 -13.58 -4.13
C LYS A 25 4.80 -13.28 -3.01
N MET A 26 4.54 -12.01 -2.73
CA MET A 26 3.65 -11.56 -1.66
C MET A 26 2.33 -11.04 -2.22
N LYS A 27 1.22 -11.25 -1.48
CA LYS A 27 -0.07 -10.68 -1.87
C LYS A 27 -0.01 -9.17 -1.69
N PHE A 28 -0.61 -8.42 -2.62
CA PHE A 28 -0.68 -6.96 -2.53
C PHE A 28 -1.32 -6.46 -1.22
N ALA A 29 -2.25 -7.22 -0.65
CA ALA A 29 -2.83 -6.91 0.65
C ALA A 29 -1.81 -7.01 1.81
N ASP A 30 -0.90 -8.00 1.77
CA ASP A 30 0.16 -8.14 2.78
C ASP A 30 1.20 -7.02 2.65
N ILE A 31 1.55 -6.68 1.41
CA ILE A 31 2.47 -5.58 1.10
C ILE A 31 1.88 -4.24 1.57
N ALA A 32 0.62 -3.98 1.23
CA ALA A 32 -0.08 -2.78 1.68
C ALA A 32 -0.23 -2.73 3.21
N LEU A 33 -0.41 -3.88 3.87
CA LEU A 33 -0.45 -3.94 5.33
C LEU A 33 0.91 -3.62 5.94
N LEU A 34 2.00 -4.12 5.37
CA LEU A 34 3.38 -3.79 5.76
C LEU A 34 3.68 -2.31 5.56
N GLU A 35 3.30 -1.74 4.42
CA GLU A 35 3.46 -0.31 4.14
C GLU A 35 2.73 0.56 5.17
N VAL A 36 1.53 0.15 5.59
CA VAL A 36 0.75 0.83 6.63
C VAL A 36 1.38 0.64 8.01
N ALA A 37 1.87 -0.57 8.32
CA ALA A 37 2.51 -0.87 9.61
C ALA A 37 3.86 -0.16 9.78
N GLU A 38 4.63 0.02 8.70
CA GLU A 38 5.86 0.82 8.66
C GLU A 38 5.58 2.34 8.67
N GLY A 39 4.32 2.76 8.57
CA GLY A 39 3.96 4.18 8.47
C GLY A 39 4.33 4.83 7.13
N LYS A 40 4.71 4.04 6.12
CA LYS A 40 5.02 4.51 4.76
C LYS A 40 3.77 4.86 3.96
N ILE A 41 2.65 4.20 4.26
CA ILE A 41 1.33 4.55 3.75
C ILE A 41 0.48 4.97 4.96
N GLY A 42 0.40 6.28 5.16
CA GLY A 42 -0.44 6.91 6.19
C GLY A 42 -1.71 7.51 5.60
N LEU A 43 -2.71 7.73 6.48
CA LEU A 43 -3.95 8.44 6.15
C LEU A 43 -3.70 9.81 5.49
N GLU A 44 -2.54 10.41 5.78
CA GLU A 44 -2.05 11.68 5.24
C GLU A 44 -1.95 11.68 3.71
N ALA A 45 -1.58 10.55 3.09
CA ALA A 45 -1.53 10.43 1.62
C ALA A 45 -2.92 10.44 0.95
N ILE A 46 -4.01 10.27 1.73
CA ILE A 46 -5.39 10.35 1.24
C ILE A 46 -6.00 11.75 1.50
N VAL A 47 -5.33 12.60 2.30
CA VAL A 47 -5.84 13.91 2.74
C VAL A 47 -5.12 15.09 2.04
N GLU A 48 -4.56 14.89 0.84
CA GLU A 48 -4.19 15.99 -0.07
C GLU A 48 -5.20 16.14 -1.23
N GLY A 49 -6.49 16.09 -0.89
CA GLY A 49 -7.57 16.58 -1.73
C GLY A 49 -8.27 17.73 -1.03
N LYS A 50 -7.67 18.92 -1.02
CA LYS A 50 -8.34 20.18 -0.64
C LYS A 50 -8.76 20.94 -1.89
#